data_AF-A0A952Q484-F1
#
_entry.id   AF-A0A952Q484-F1
#
_cell.length_a   1.000
_cell.length_b   1.000
_cell.length_c   1.000
_cell.angle_alpha   90.00
_cell.angle_beta   90.00
_cell.angle_gamma   90.00
#
_symmetry.space_group_name_H-M   'P 1'
#
loop_
_entity.id
_entity.type
_entity.pdbx_description
1 polymer ?
#
loop_
_entity_poly.entity_id
_entity_poly.type
_entity_poly.pdbx_seq_one_letter_code
_entity_poly.pdbx_strand_id
1 'polypeptide(L)'
;MTHRQLFLLVLLLCALAFTTVHAQDGQSSGSLRVPSADEYMRAVPLLLTKATLDRVDQKPFMLAWVVSDEIIYRYYTELLVSDFSLLKNTFVNLINVGGSYSVDLKAWNSVLVQGWLRENHIDLSKTRTLQVDNGIWKFAIAVIPYDFDGDKQPEWILEMIDDLSEQTNYLVARQTNREPGLYQIIQLPLPWFDSPIIPGTAATWRIQDITGDEHPEWLLIVGEIPSLGTIAHFNYGKLEVLTWQYDKFVSLTPNNTIRFQAPAGGGMPLIPYGVSLGLRKLPNQQGLQILVHKDITDNWNCNWMRTQIYAWNAVQYVLDTQIDPYPETPSCAWRQAELAMEAHNYAQAIQYFEIGLARTTPNPANQYFRLRLAIAYSLTGQINHAREITDQIQTEPTTTFLIMDLNAALKEHLGFNPTSLAICKAVYDVFKAYRDVCEQDRSTCNTGMQPYPTTVGITMDDVEAYPEATDWLPDPAAAGCDPFSLQPQPSQPPSLPPSAYPRTFTARLQQAQRLLFDGHPDEALKELDRAEQLTITAEENTPANAALALYLRALALEFSGNPDAAASTYRLIAQRMPASSWADLAALHLTD
;
A
#
# COMPACT_ATOMS: atom_id res chain seq x y z
N MET A 1 55.75 40.10 -26.40
CA MET A 1 54.73 39.10 -26.77
C MET A 1 53.37 39.72 -26.48
N THR A 2 52.53 39.95 -27.50
CA THR A 2 51.23 40.62 -27.31
C THR A 2 50.22 39.64 -26.69
N HIS A 3 49.19 40.12 -25.97
CA HIS A 3 48.18 39.26 -25.32
C HIS A 3 47.56 38.21 -26.26
N ARG A 4 47.49 38.51 -27.56
CA ARG A 4 47.01 37.58 -28.60
C ARG A 4 47.95 36.38 -28.81
N GLN A 5 49.26 36.57 -28.68
CA GLN A 5 50.24 35.50 -28.79
C GLN A 5 50.26 34.60 -27.54
N LEU A 6 49.99 35.17 -26.36
CA LEU A 6 49.87 34.39 -25.12
C LEU A 6 48.61 33.52 -25.13
N PHE A 7 47.48 34.05 -25.63
CA PHE A 7 46.22 33.31 -25.70
C PHE A 7 46.27 32.16 -26.71
N LEU A 8 46.92 32.35 -27.87
CA LEU A 8 47.16 31.29 -28.83
C LEU A 8 48.12 30.21 -28.31
N LEU A 9 49.13 30.59 -27.51
CA LEU A 9 50.04 29.62 -26.90
C LEU A 9 49.33 28.78 -25.83
N VAL A 10 48.43 29.38 -25.05
CA VAL A 10 47.62 28.65 -24.04
C VAL A 10 46.60 27.74 -24.72
N LEU A 11 45.95 28.16 -25.80
CA LEU A 11 45.06 27.30 -26.59
C LEU A 11 45.82 26.13 -27.25
N LEU A 12 47.04 26.36 -27.74
CA LEU A 12 47.89 25.31 -28.31
C LEU A 12 48.38 24.33 -27.24
N LEU A 13 48.73 24.83 -26.04
CA LEU A 13 49.12 24.00 -24.89
C LEU A 13 47.93 23.21 -24.31
N CYS A 14 46.73 23.78 -24.29
CA CYS A 14 45.52 23.05 -23.94
C CYS A 14 45.18 22.00 -25.00
N ALA A 15 45.34 22.30 -26.30
CA ALA A 15 45.11 21.32 -27.37
C ALA A 15 46.15 20.17 -27.36
N LEU A 16 47.38 20.43 -26.90
CA LEU A 16 48.44 19.42 -26.76
C LEU A 16 48.37 18.63 -25.45
N ALA A 17 47.61 19.09 -24.45
CA ALA A 17 47.37 18.35 -23.21
C ALA A 17 46.21 17.33 -23.31
N PHE A 18 45.51 17.27 -24.45
CA PHE A 18 44.46 16.29 -24.75
C PHE A 18 44.89 15.18 -25.72
N THR A 19 46.19 14.91 -25.86
CA THR A 19 46.63 13.63 -26.45
C THR A 19 46.56 12.57 -25.36
N THR A 20 45.41 11.90 -25.31
CA THR A 20 45.24 10.67 -24.55
C THR A 20 46.35 9.70 -24.94
N VAL A 21 47.07 9.22 -23.92
CA VAL A 21 47.95 8.08 -24.02
C VAL A 21 47.08 6.89 -24.46
N HIS A 22 47.16 6.51 -25.73
CA HIS A 22 46.67 5.21 -26.18
C HIS A 22 47.54 4.13 -25.53
N ALA A 23 47.08 3.62 -24.39
CA ALA A 23 47.48 2.31 -23.92
C ALA A 23 47.17 1.31 -25.03
N GLN A 24 48.11 0.40 -25.28
CA GLN A 24 48.01 -0.61 -26.32
C GLN A 24 46.71 -1.43 -26.17
N ASP A 25 45.77 -1.22 -27.08
CA ASP A 25 44.60 -2.06 -27.28
C ASP A 25 45.06 -3.47 -27.68
N GLY A 26 45.18 -4.35 -26.70
CA GLY A 26 44.85 -5.75 -26.94
C GLY A 26 43.38 -5.78 -27.31
N GLN A 27 43.06 -6.23 -28.53
CA GLN A 27 41.69 -6.48 -29.00
C GLN A 27 40.96 -7.42 -28.03
N SER A 28 40.40 -6.89 -26.94
CA SER A 28 39.39 -7.58 -26.17
C SER A 28 38.08 -7.37 -26.92
N SER A 29 37.70 -8.37 -27.72
CA SER A 29 36.35 -8.49 -28.28
C SER A 29 35.30 -8.24 -27.18
N GLY A 30 34.35 -7.33 -27.44
CA GLY A 30 33.21 -7.03 -26.56
C GLY A 30 33.45 -5.99 -25.48
N SER A 31 33.57 -4.71 -25.85
CA SER A 31 33.40 -3.58 -24.91
C SER A 31 31.90 -3.37 -24.61
N LEU A 32 31.58 -2.76 -23.46
CA LEU A 32 30.19 -2.43 -23.13
C LEU A 32 29.65 -1.40 -24.14
N ARG A 33 28.45 -1.64 -24.67
CA ARG A 33 27.67 -0.64 -25.40
C ARG A 33 26.28 -0.53 -24.82
N VAL A 34 25.65 0.63 -25.03
CA VAL A 34 24.23 0.82 -24.72
C VAL A 34 23.45 0.73 -26.03
N PRO A 35 22.59 -0.30 -26.23
CA PRO A 35 21.75 -0.37 -27.42
C PRO A 35 20.77 0.80 -27.45
N SER A 36 20.32 1.19 -28.64
CA SER A 36 19.25 2.19 -28.74
C SER A 36 17.90 1.59 -28.32
N ALA A 37 16.94 2.42 -27.89
CA ALA A 37 15.59 1.97 -27.55
C ALA A 37 14.94 1.18 -28.71
N ASP A 38 15.07 1.68 -29.94
CA ASP A 38 14.56 1.04 -31.15
C ASP A 38 15.20 -0.33 -31.42
N GLU A 39 16.53 -0.42 -31.30
CA GLU A 39 17.26 -1.66 -31.47
C GLU A 39 16.81 -2.70 -30.43
N TYR A 40 16.71 -2.28 -29.17
CA TYR A 40 16.33 -3.12 -28.06
C TYR A 40 14.87 -3.63 -28.22
N MET A 41 13.93 -2.73 -28.52
CA MET A 41 12.52 -3.08 -28.76
C MET A 41 12.34 -4.03 -29.96
N ARG A 42 13.11 -3.84 -31.03
CA ARG A 42 13.07 -4.75 -32.20
C ARG A 42 13.61 -6.15 -31.88
N ALA A 43 14.48 -6.28 -30.89
CA ALA A 43 14.98 -7.58 -30.43
C ALA A 43 13.97 -8.36 -29.57
N VAL A 44 13.08 -7.67 -28.85
CA VAL A 44 12.13 -8.29 -27.89
C VAL A 44 11.33 -9.46 -28.48
N PRO A 45 10.68 -9.35 -29.66
CA PRO A 45 9.91 -10.48 -30.21
C PRO A 45 10.78 -11.72 -30.45
N LEU A 46 12.02 -11.55 -30.90
CA LEU A 46 12.95 -12.66 -31.14
C LEU A 46 13.39 -13.30 -29.82
N LEU A 47 13.78 -12.49 -28.84
CA LEU A 47 14.18 -12.93 -27.50
C LEU A 47 13.08 -13.75 -26.83
N LEU A 48 11.85 -13.23 -26.82
CA LEU A 48 10.73 -13.88 -26.13
C LEU A 48 10.20 -15.10 -26.89
N THR A 49 10.24 -15.09 -28.22
CA THR A 49 9.91 -16.29 -29.02
C THR A 49 10.91 -17.40 -28.73
N LYS A 50 12.21 -17.09 -28.73
CA LYS A 50 13.26 -18.06 -28.40
C LYS A 50 13.10 -18.60 -26.99
N ALA A 51 12.83 -17.75 -26.00
CA ALA A 51 12.64 -18.17 -24.60
C ALA A 51 11.43 -19.09 -24.41
N THR A 52 10.40 -18.92 -25.23
CA THR A 52 9.20 -19.77 -25.17
C THR A 52 9.45 -21.14 -25.82
N LEU A 53 10.28 -21.20 -26.86
CA LEU A 53 10.60 -22.43 -27.58
C LEU A 53 11.70 -23.25 -26.90
N ASP A 54 12.68 -22.57 -26.27
CA ASP A 54 13.84 -23.21 -25.68
C ASP A 54 13.58 -23.69 -24.26
N ARG A 55 13.66 -25.02 -24.05
CA ARG A 55 13.57 -25.64 -22.73
C ARG A 55 14.67 -25.20 -21.74
N VAL A 56 15.70 -24.51 -22.23
CA VAL A 56 16.82 -24.00 -21.44
C VAL A 56 16.38 -22.81 -20.57
N ASP A 57 15.44 -21.99 -21.04
CA ASP A 57 15.07 -20.75 -20.35
C ASP A 57 14.06 -20.98 -19.21
N GLN A 58 13.44 -22.17 -19.10
CA GLN A 58 12.54 -22.74 -18.07
C GLN A 58 11.43 -21.86 -17.44
N LYS A 59 11.41 -20.54 -17.67
CA LYS A 59 10.56 -19.52 -17.06
C LYS A 59 10.59 -18.24 -17.93
N PRO A 60 10.03 -18.25 -19.15
CA PRO A 60 10.12 -17.12 -20.08
C PRO A 60 9.46 -15.84 -19.52
N PHE A 61 8.54 -15.96 -18.56
CA PHE A 61 7.95 -14.82 -17.85
C PHE A 61 8.99 -13.99 -17.07
N MET A 62 10.05 -14.59 -16.54
CA MET A 62 11.10 -13.84 -15.81
C MET A 62 11.93 -12.99 -16.77
N LEU A 63 12.17 -13.49 -17.99
CA LEU A 63 12.82 -12.73 -19.05
C LEU A 63 11.95 -11.55 -19.48
N ALA A 64 10.66 -11.79 -19.73
CA ALA A 64 9.72 -10.71 -20.07
C ALA A 64 9.69 -9.63 -18.98
N TRP A 65 9.70 -10.03 -17.69
CA TRP A 65 9.70 -9.10 -16.57
C TRP A 65 10.93 -8.18 -16.56
N VAL A 66 12.14 -8.76 -16.59
CA VAL A 66 13.36 -7.94 -16.56
C VAL A 66 13.52 -7.09 -17.82
N VAL A 67 13.11 -7.60 -18.99
CA VAL A 67 13.14 -6.85 -20.26
C VAL A 67 12.19 -5.67 -20.20
N SER A 68 10.98 -5.85 -19.65
CA SER A 68 10.03 -4.74 -19.48
C SER A 68 10.59 -3.68 -18.53
N ASP A 69 11.06 -4.08 -17.35
CA ASP A 69 11.57 -3.14 -16.36
C ASP A 69 12.79 -2.37 -16.89
N GLU A 70 13.68 -3.04 -17.61
CA GLU A 70 14.82 -2.38 -18.24
C GLU A 70 14.39 -1.40 -19.33
N ILE A 71 13.41 -1.74 -20.17
CA ILE A 71 12.91 -0.83 -21.20
C ILE A 71 12.35 0.44 -20.57
N ILE A 72 11.52 0.30 -19.55
CA ILE A 72 10.94 1.46 -18.86
C ILE A 72 12.02 2.25 -18.14
N TYR A 73 12.88 1.61 -17.36
CA TYR A 73 13.92 2.30 -16.60
C TYR A 73 14.92 3.04 -17.49
N ARG A 74 15.42 2.38 -18.54
CA ARG A 74 16.52 2.88 -19.37
C ARG A 74 16.05 3.82 -20.48
N TYR A 75 14.89 3.54 -21.07
CA TYR A 75 14.48 4.18 -22.33
C TYR A 75 13.19 5.00 -22.23
N TYR A 76 12.62 5.26 -21.04
CA TYR A 76 11.32 5.92 -20.90
C TYR A 76 11.18 7.17 -21.78
N THR A 77 12.20 8.02 -21.83
CA THR A 77 12.17 9.28 -22.61
C THR A 77 12.12 9.01 -24.11
N GLU A 78 12.87 8.03 -24.59
CA GLU A 78 12.90 7.59 -25.99
C GLU A 78 11.59 6.91 -26.40
N LEU A 79 10.94 6.18 -25.48
CA LEU A 79 9.62 5.58 -25.72
C LEU A 79 8.57 6.65 -26.03
N LEU A 80 8.65 7.83 -25.41
CA LEU A 80 7.70 8.94 -25.62
C LEU A 80 7.70 9.47 -27.07
N VAL A 81 8.78 9.22 -27.82
CA VAL A 81 8.95 9.64 -29.23
C VAL A 81 9.00 8.46 -30.21
N SER A 82 9.02 7.22 -29.71
CA SER A 82 9.10 5.99 -30.53
C SER A 82 7.80 5.70 -31.27
N ASP A 83 7.90 5.10 -32.46
CA ASP A 83 6.75 4.71 -33.28
C ASP A 83 5.75 3.82 -32.51
N PHE A 84 4.47 4.16 -32.57
CA PHE A 84 3.37 3.44 -31.92
C PHE A 84 3.33 1.97 -32.34
N SER A 85 3.59 1.67 -33.62
CA SER A 85 3.62 0.28 -34.09
C SER A 85 4.72 -0.56 -33.42
N LEU A 86 5.88 0.04 -33.15
CA LEU A 86 6.99 -0.62 -32.46
C LEU A 86 6.68 -0.78 -30.97
N LEU A 87 6.16 0.28 -30.32
CA LEU A 87 5.69 0.23 -28.93
C LEU A 87 4.63 -0.86 -28.74
N LYS A 88 3.60 -0.86 -29.61
CA LYS A 88 2.50 -1.83 -29.60
C LYS A 88 3.01 -3.25 -29.76
N ASN A 89 3.86 -3.51 -30.76
CA ASN A 89 4.40 -4.85 -30.98
C ASN A 89 5.24 -5.33 -29.79
N THR A 90 6.08 -4.45 -29.23
CA THR A 90 6.90 -4.78 -28.05
C THR A 90 6.02 -5.13 -26.85
N PHE A 91 5.04 -4.28 -26.56
CA PHE A 91 4.08 -4.47 -25.47
C PHE A 91 3.29 -5.79 -25.59
N VAL A 92 2.75 -6.08 -26.78
CA VAL A 92 2.01 -7.32 -27.06
C VAL A 92 2.89 -8.56 -26.80
N ASN A 93 4.16 -8.53 -27.20
CA ASN A 93 5.07 -9.66 -26.97
C ASN A 93 5.40 -9.85 -25.48
N LEU A 94 5.64 -8.75 -24.74
CA LEU A 94 5.85 -8.79 -23.30
C LEU A 94 4.65 -9.41 -22.57
N ILE A 95 3.44 -8.91 -22.85
CA ILE A 95 2.20 -9.42 -22.24
C ILE A 95 1.94 -10.88 -22.59
N ASN A 96 2.10 -11.28 -23.84
CA ASN A 96 1.81 -12.66 -24.27
C ASN A 96 2.71 -13.69 -23.58
N VAL A 97 3.93 -13.31 -23.20
CA VAL A 97 4.90 -14.23 -22.59
C VAL A 97 4.93 -14.14 -21.07
N GLY A 98 4.89 -12.92 -20.51
CA GLY A 98 4.98 -12.73 -19.06
C GLY A 98 3.64 -12.49 -18.35
N GLY A 99 2.56 -12.23 -19.09
CA GLY A 99 1.28 -11.78 -18.54
C GLY A 99 1.32 -10.33 -18.04
N SER A 100 0.20 -9.84 -17.54
CA SER A 100 0.09 -8.46 -17.04
C SER A 100 1.04 -8.15 -15.87
N TYR A 101 1.35 -9.13 -15.02
CA TYR A 101 2.25 -8.99 -13.87
C TYR A 101 3.72 -8.75 -14.22
N SER A 102 4.10 -8.97 -15.49
CA SER A 102 5.48 -8.83 -15.94
C SER A 102 5.81 -7.45 -16.50
N VAL A 103 4.84 -6.54 -16.55
CA VAL A 103 5.03 -5.23 -17.15
C VAL A 103 4.51 -4.13 -16.25
N ASP A 104 5.17 -2.98 -16.27
CA ASP A 104 4.61 -1.76 -15.70
C ASP A 104 3.50 -1.24 -16.65
N LEU A 105 2.27 -1.69 -16.44
CA LEU A 105 1.12 -1.30 -17.27
C LEU A 105 0.90 0.20 -17.28
N LYS A 106 1.22 0.90 -16.18
CA LYS A 106 1.08 2.35 -16.12
C LYS A 106 2.01 3.01 -17.12
N ALA A 107 3.30 2.67 -17.05
CA ALA A 107 4.30 3.23 -17.94
C ALA A 107 4.00 2.86 -19.40
N TRP A 108 3.69 1.59 -19.66
CA TRP A 108 3.39 1.11 -21.01
C TRP A 108 2.14 1.75 -21.62
N ASN A 109 1.03 1.81 -20.90
CA ASN A 109 -0.19 2.44 -21.40
C ASN A 109 0.01 3.95 -21.60
N SER A 110 0.80 4.62 -20.76
CA SER A 110 1.18 6.04 -20.96
C SER A 110 1.90 6.26 -22.30
N VAL A 111 2.94 5.48 -22.58
CA VAL A 111 3.72 5.62 -23.83
C VAL A 111 2.92 5.19 -25.06
N LEU A 112 2.07 4.17 -24.95
CA LEU A 112 1.19 3.72 -26.03
C LEU A 112 0.13 4.76 -26.39
N VAL A 113 -0.55 5.33 -25.39
CA VAL A 113 -1.55 6.39 -25.61
C VAL A 113 -0.88 7.63 -26.20
N GLN A 114 0.29 8.03 -25.69
CA GLN A 114 1.02 9.16 -26.24
C GLN A 114 1.44 8.94 -27.70
N GLY A 115 2.03 7.77 -28.01
CA GLY A 115 2.41 7.40 -29.37
C GLY A 115 1.22 7.38 -30.32
N TRP A 116 0.08 6.83 -29.87
CA TRP A 116 -1.15 6.79 -30.65
C TRP A 116 -1.71 8.19 -30.93
N LEU A 117 -1.78 9.07 -29.91
CA LEU A 117 -2.24 10.45 -30.07
C LEU A 117 -1.39 11.21 -31.10
N ARG A 118 -0.06 11.03 -31.04
CA ARG A 118 0.91 11.67 -31.92
C ARG A 118 0.73 11.24 -33.38
N GLU A 119 0.65 9.94 -33.65
CA GLU A 119 0.55 9.41 -35.02
C GLU A 119 -0.81 9.66 -35.67
N ASN A 120 -1.87 9.74 -34.88
CA ASN A 120 -3.22 9.97 -35.39
C ASN A 120 -3.61 11.46 -35.43
N HIS A 121 -2.73 12.36 -34.99
CA HIS A 121 -2.95 13.82 -34.96
C HIS A 121 -4.29 14.22 -34.33
N ILE A 122 -4.61 13.60 -33.19
CA ILE A 122 -5.91 13.80 -32.53
C ILE A 122 -6.03 15.20 -31.92
N ASP A 123 -7.12 15.89 -32.18
CA ASP A 123 -7.46 17.14 -31.51
C ASP A 123 -8.37 16.87 -30.29
N LEU A 124 -7.79 16.81 -29.09
CA LEU A 124 -8.51 16.53 -27.84
C LEU A 124 -9.50 17.64 -27.48
N SER A 125 -9.38 18.85 -28.05
CA SER A 125 -10.38 19.91 -27.87
C SER A 125 -11.70 19.60 -28.60
N LYS A 126 -11.65 18.74 -29.63
CA LYS A 126 -12.80 18.37 -30.46
C LYS A 126 -13.30 16.94 -30.22
N THR A 127 -12.54 16.14 -29.50
CA THR A 127 -12.84 14.73 -29.26
C THR A 127 -13.31 14.50 -27.84
N ARG A 128 -14.39 13.71 -27.70
CA ARG A 128 -14.95 13.34 -26.38
C ARG A 128 -14.63 11.91 -25.96
N THR A 129 -14.42 11.04 -26.94
CA THR A 129 -14.09 9.63 -26.71
C THR A 129 -13.07 9.16 -27.75
N LEU A 130 -12.12 8.34 -27.31
CA LEU A 130 -11.15 7.67 -28.16
C LEU A 130 -11.36 6.16 -28.07
N GLN A 131 -10.97 5.47 -29.13
CA GLN A 131 -10.91 4.03 -29.18
C GLN A 131 -9.48 3.67 -29.52
N VAL A 132 -8.76 3.14 -28.54
CA VAL A 132 -7.33 2.78 -28.69
C VAL A 132 -7.22 1.27 -28.57
N ASP A 133 -6.74 0.65 -29.65
CA ASP A 133 -6.44 -0.77 -29.71
C ASP A 133 -4.93 -0.95 -29.57
N ASN A 134 -4.49 -1.45 -28.41
CA ASN A 134 -3.07 -1.76 -28.18
C ASN A 134 -2.71 -3.21 -28.57
N GLY A 135 -3.62 -3.94 -29.22
CA GLY A 135 -3.45 -5.32 -29.69
C GLY A 135 -3.85 -6.38 -28.67
N ILE A 136 -3.87 -6.04 -27.37
CA ILE A 136 -4.36 -6.92 -26.29
C ILE A 136 -5.74 -6.46 -25.82
N TRP A 137 -5.87 -5.18 -25.52
CA TRP A 137 -7.10 -4.54 -25.01
C TRP A 137 -7.59 -3.46 -25.96
N LYS A 138 -8.90 -3.19 -25.83
CA LYS A 138 -9.52 -2.03 -26.46
C LYS A 138 -9.98 -1.08 -25.37
N PHE A 139 -9.28 0.03 -25.26
CA PHE A 139 -9.66 1.07 -24.33
C PHE A 139 -10.72 1.97 -24.95
N ALA A 140 -11.83 2.14 -24.24
CA ALA A 140 -12.66 3.31 -24.39
C ALA A 140 -12.07 4.41 -23.49
N ILE A 141 -11.57 5.49 -24.09
CA ILE A 141 -10.98 6.60 -23.34
C ILE A 141 -11.93 7.79 -23.41
N ALA A 142 -12.52 8.19 -22.28
CA ALA A 142 -13.26 9.45 -22.20
C ALA A 142 -12.29 10.62 -22.03
N VAL A 143 -12.55 11.71 -22.77
CA VAL A 143 -11.69 12.90 -22.82
C VAL A 143 -12.41 14.06 -22.14
N ILE A 144 -11.88 14.48 -20.99
CA ILE A 144 -12.54 15.46 -20.12
C ILE A 144 -11.58 16.64 -19.89
N PRO A 145 -11.85 17.83 -20.47
CA PRO A 145 -10.98 18.99 -20.32
C PRO A 145 -11.19 19.70 -18.97
N TYR A 146 -10.11 20.05 -18.29
CA TYR A 146 -10.07 20.87 -17.08
C TYR A 146 -8.80 21.72 -17.06
N ASP A 147 -8.92 22.96 -16.61
CA ASP A 147 -7.80 23.89 -16.41
C ASP A 147 -7.36 23.76 -14.95
N PHE A 148 -6.33 22.96 -14.70
CA PHE A 148 -5.82 22.70 -13.35
C PHE A 148 -4.79 23.73 -12.90
N ASP A 149 -4.08 24.36 -13.84
CA ASP A 149 -2.98 25.27 -13.55
C ASP A 149 -3.36 26.76 -13.65
N GLY A 150 -4.60 27.05 -14.05
CA GLY A 150 -5.18 28.40 -14.10
C GLY A 150 -4.76 29.21 -15.32
N ASP A 151 -4.08 28.61 -16.31
CA ASP A 151 -3.56 29.31 -17.48
C ASP A 151 -4.60 29.54 -18.60
N LYS A 152 -5.84 29.07 -18.39
CA LYS A 152 -6.97 29.09 -19.33
C LYS A 152 -6.83 28.14 -20.52
N GLN A 153 -5.86 27.25 -20.50
CA GLN A 153 -5.80 26.07 -21.36
C GLN A 153 -6.22 24.85 -20.54
N PRO A 154 -6.93 23.89 -21.16
CA PRO A 154 -7.25 22.66 -20.47
C PRO A 154 -6.08 21.69 -20.51
N GLU A 155 -5.84 21.02 -19.40
CA GLU A 155 -5.37 19.65 -19.37
C GLU A 155 -6.54 18.70 -19.67
N TRP A 156 -6.26 17.60 -20.35
CA TRP A 156 -7.27 16.60 -20.67
C TRP A 156 -7.09 15.38 -19.78
N ILE A 157 -8.06 15.14 -18.89
CA ILE A 157 -8.19 13.86 -18.22
C ILE A 157 -8.59 12.83 -19.27
N LEU A 158 -7.80 11.76 -19.34
CA LEU A 158 -8.03 10.59 -20.17
C LEU A 158 -8.46 9.45 -19.25
N GLU A 159 -9.78 9.30 -19.09
CA GLU A 159 -10.37 8.23 -18.29
C GLU A 159 -10.44 6.96 -19.14
N MET A 160 -9.56 6.01 -18.84
CA MET A 160 -9.39 4.77 -19.58
C MET A 160 -10.23 3.67 -18.94
N ILE A 161 -11.20 3.17 -19.69
CA ILE A 161 -12.05 2.05 -19.28
C ILE A 161 -11.59 0.83 -20.07
N ASP A 162 -11.08 -0.17 -19.34
CA ASP A 162 -10.71 -1.48 -19.89
C ASP A 162 -11.98 -2.33 -20.15
N ASP A 163 -12.11 -2.85 -21.36
CA ASP A 163 -13.27 -3.63 -21.80
C ASP A 163 -13.38 -5.00 -21.12
N LEU A 164 -12.28 -5.53 -20.56
CA LEU A 164 -12.26 -6.84 -19.91
C LEU A 164 -12.46 -6.77 -18.39
N SER A 165 -11.88 -5.76 -17.74
CA SER A 165 -11.82 -5.70 -16.28
C SER A 165 -12.80 -4.70 -15.66
N GLU A 166 -13.44 -3.85 -16.48
CA GLU A 166 -14.22 -2.69 -16.04
C GLU A 166 -13.43 -1.75 -15.09
N GLN A 167 -12.10 -1.87 -15.09
CA GLN A 167 -11.22 -1.03 -14.28
C GLN A 167 -11.06 0.32 -14.96
N THR A 168 -11.10 1.37 -14.15
CA THR A 168 -10.91 2.74 -14.58
C THR A 168 -9.52 3.19 -14.18
N ASN A 169 -8.70 3.50 -15.18
CA ASN A 169 -7.38 4.12 -14.99
C ASN A 169 -7.39 5.54 -15.56
N TYR A 170 -6.45 6.36 -15.10
CA TYR A 170 -6.38 7.76 -15.50
C TYR A 170 -5.01 8.11 -16.05
N LEU A 171 -5.00 8.87 -17.14
CA LEU A 171 -3.87 9.65 -17.60
C LEU A 171 -4.30 11.12 -17.69
N VAL A 172 -3.34 12.04 -17.66
CA VAL A 172 -3.60 13.44 -18.02
C VAL A 172 -2.71 13.82 -19.18
N ALA A 173 -3.27 14.43 -20.20
CA ALA A 173 -2.54 14.99 -21.33
C ALA A 173 -2.50 16.52 -21.21
N ARG A 174 -1.35 17.11 -21.54
CA ARG A 174 -1.18 18.55 -21.69
C ARG A 174 -0.59 18.85 -23.07
N GLN A 175 -1.06 19.91 -23.71
CA GLN A 175 -0.53 20.31 -25.00
C GLN A 175 0.88 20.91 -24.83
N THR A 176 1.88 20.37 -25.54
CA THR A 176 3.31 20.76 -25.34
C THR A 176 3.69 22.05 -26.05
N ASN A 177 3.02 22.33 -27.16
CA ASN A 177 3.23 23.49 -28.01
C ASN A 177 1.87 24.05 -28.42
N ARG A 178 1.79 25.32 -28.85
CA ARG A 178 0.55 25.88 -29.44
C ARG A 178 0.14 25.20 -30.76
N GLU A 179 0.86 24.16 -31.21
CA GLU A 179 0.48 23.32 -32.34
C GLU A 179 -0.56 22.29 -31.89
N PRO A 180 -1.79 22.32 -32.43
CA PRO A 180 -2.81 21.32 -32.13
C PRO A 180 -2.33 19.90 -32.45
N GLY A 181 -2.59 18.95 -31.54
CA GLY A 181 -2.32 17.52 -31.77
C GLY A 181 -1.02 16.98 -31.18
N LEU A 182 -0.21 17.80 -30.50
CA LEU A 182 0.99 17.35 -29.78
C LEU A 182 0.80 17.45 -28.27
N TYR A 183 0.72 16.29 -27.60
CA TYR A 183 0.49 16.20 -26.16
C TYR A 183 1.65 15.51 -25.45
N GLN A 184 1.91 15.96 -24.23
CA GLN A 184 2.71 15.28 -23.23
C GLN A 184 1.76 14.63 -22.24
N ILE A 185 2.00 13.36 -21.94
CA ILE A 185 1.31 12.71 -20.83
C ILE A 185 1.99 13.12 -19.51
N ILE A 186 1.18 13.67 -18.60
CA ILE A 186 1.56 14.08 -17.26
C ILE A 186 1.38 12.87 -16.34
N GLN A 187 2.43 12.51 -15.61
CA GLN A 187 2.37 11.41 -14.66
C GLN A 187 1.53 11.78 -13.45
N LEU A 188 0.62 10.86 -13.07
CA LEU A 188 -0.21 10.98 -11.88
C LEU A 188 0.42 10.20 -10.72
N PRO A 189 0.35 10.68 -9.47
CA PRO A 189 0.75 9.92 -8.29
C PRO A 189 -0.33 8.91 -7.86
N LEU A 190 -1.09 8.36 -8.82
CA LEU A 190 -2.13 7.34 -8.57
C LEU A 190 -1.57 5.93 -8.83
N PRO A 191 -2.08 4.92 -8.11
CA PRO A 191 -1.84 3.54 -8.50
C PRO A 191 -2.46 3.27 -9.87
N TRP A 192 -1.91 2.29 -10.59
CA TRP A 192 -2.54 1.75 -11.78
C TRP A 192 -3.19 0.44 -11.40
N PHE A 193 -4.48 0.30 -11.70
CA PHE A 193 -5.20 -0.94 -11.49
C PHE A 193 -4.89 -1.85 -12.68
N ASP A 194 -4.09 -2.89 -12.42
CA ASP A 194 -3.54 -3.81 -13.41
C ASP A 194 -3.88 -5.28 -13.15
N SER A 195 -4.46 -5.59 -11.99
CA SER A 195 -4.66 -6.96 -11.57
C SER A 195 -6.11 -7.41 -11.77
N PRO A 196 -6.36 -8.47 -12.56
CA PRO A 196 -7.66 -9.15 -12.55
C PRO A 196 -7.91 -9.87 -11.21
N ILE A 197 -6.88 -10.07 -10.39
CA ILE A 197 -6.95 -10.74 -9.09
C ILE A 197 -7.28 -9.75 -7.97
N ILE A 198 -6.80 -8.51 -8.07
CA ILE A 198 -7.08 -7.43 -7.13
C ILE A 198 -7.76 -6.32 -7.92
N PRO A 199 -9.05 -6.48 -8.24
CA PRO A 199 -9.71 -5.50 -9.05
C PRO A 199 -9.96 -4.26 -8.19
N GLY A 200 -9.60 -3.11 -8.76
CA GLY A 200 -9.77 -1.79 -8.17
C GLY A 200 -10.39 -0.86 -9.21
N THR A 201 -11.11 0.13 -8.74
CA THR A 201 -11.73 1.13 -9.62
C THR A 201 -11.47 2.50 -9.04
N ALA A 202 -11.14 3.45 -9.90
CA ALA A 202 -11.07 4.84 -9.52
C ALA A 202 -12.17 5.63 -10.23
N ALA A 203 -12.72 6.62 -9.54
CA ALA A 203 -13.66 7.56 -10.12
C ALA A 203 -13.36 8.97 -9.66
N THR A 204 -13.48 9.91 -10.60
CA THR A 204 -13.55 11.32 -10.24
C THR A 204 -14.78 11.56 -9.38
N TRP A 205 -14.56 11.94 -8.13
CA TRP A 205 -15.66 12.36 -7.25
C TRP A 205 -16.04 13.81 -7.53
N ARG A 206 -15.05 14.70 -7.50
CA ARG A 206 -15.21 16.14 -7.70
C ARG A 206 -13.91 16.75 -8.25
N ILE A 207 -14.05 17.86 -8.96
CA ILE A 207 -12.95 18.77 -9.29
C ILE A 207 -13.38 20.16 -8.82
N GLN A 208 -12.69 20.70 -7.81
CA GLN A 208 -13.08 21.92 -7.13
C GLN A 208 -11.90 22.50 -6.35
N ASP A 209 -11.82 23.83 -6.27
CA ASP A 209 -10.93 24.52 -5.33
C ASP A 209 -11.39 24.24 -3.88
N ILE A 210 -10.68 23.33 -3.22
CA ILE A 210 -10.88 22.94 -1.83
C ILE A 210 -9.80 23.50 -0.92
N THR A 211 -8.66 23.96 -1.44
CA THR A 211 -7.59 24.60 -0.64
C THR A 211 -7.81 26.11 -0.44
N GLY A 212 -8.63 26.73 -1.30
CA GLY A 212 -8.92 28.16 -1.34
C GLY A 212 -7.81 28.98 -1.99
N ASP A 213 -7.09 28.40 -2.95
CA ASP A 213 -5.98 29.03 -3.67
C ASP A 213 -6.34 29.45 -5.11
N GLU A 214 -7.64 29.42 -5.45
CA GLU A 214 -8.21 29.73 -6.75
C GLU A 214 -7.89 28.70 -7.86
N HIS A 215 -7.22 27.59 -7.54
CA HIS A 215 -6.97 26.48 -8.47
C HIS A 215 -7.77 25.24 -8.04
N PRO A 216 -8.28 24.43 -8.99
CA PRO A 216 -9.07 23.27 -8.62
C PRO A 216 -8.19 22.08 -8.22
N GLU A 217 -8.55 21.41 -7.13
CA GLU A 217 -8.04 20.07 -6.85
C GLU A 217 -8.90 18.99 -7.51
N TRP A 218 -8.27 17.89 -7.88
CA TRP A 218 -8.93 16.68 -8.35
C TRP A 218 -9.11 15.68 -7.21
N LEU A 219 -10.36 15.46 -6.82
CA LEU A 219 -10.73 14.50 -5.79
C LEU A 219 -11.15 13.18 -6.45
N LEU A 220 -10.38 12.13 -6.20
CA LEU A 220 -10.53 10.80 -6.76
C LEU A 220 -10.86 9.81 -5.66
N ILE A 221 -11.95 9.07 -5.83
CA ILE A 221 -12.24 7.91 -5.01
C ILE A 221 -11.57 6.71 -5.66
N VAL A 222 -10.78 5.99 -4.88
CA VAL A 222 -10.14 4.74 -5.29
C VAL A 222 -10.75 3.63 -4.44
N GLY A 223 -11.46 2.71 -5.06
CA GLY A 223 -11.96 1.49 -4.44
C GLY A 223 -10.95 0.35 -4.62
N GLU A 224 -10.68 -0.40 -3.55
CA GLU A 224 -9.71 -1.49 -3.50
C GLU A 224 -10.35 -2.73 -2.84
N ILE A 225 -10.02 -3.91 -3.34
CA ILE A 225 -10.25 -5.19 -2.65
C ILE A 225 -8.91 -5.60 -2.02
N PRO A 226 -8.87 -6.11 -0.78
CA PRO A 226 -7.62 -6.57 -0.20
C PRO A 226 -7.07 -7.74 -1.03
N SER A 227 -5.76 -7.74 -1.31
CA SER A 227 -5.11 -8.83 -2.04
C SER A 227 -5.34 -10.18 -1.36
N LEU A 228 -5.63 -11.23 -2.16
CA LEU A 228 -5.87 -12.61 -1.75
C LEU A 228 -4.98 -13.04 -0.57
N GLY A 229 -5.55 -13.02 0.64
CA GLY A 229 -4.78 -13.23 1.86
C GLY A 229 -5.55 -13.86 3.00
N THR A 230 -6.69 -13.31 3.43
CA THR A 230 -7.49 -13.94 4.51
C THR A 230 -8.86 -13.31 4.75
N ILE A 231 -9.16 -12.14 4.15
CA ILE A 231 -10.42 -11.46 4.46
C ILE A 231 -11.08 -10.89 3.21
N ALA A 232 -11.60 -11.81 2.37
CA ALA A 232 -12.44 -11.53 1.20
C ALA A 232 -13.82 -10.92 1.55
N HIS A 233 -13.95 -10.35 2.76
CA HIS A 233 -15.18 -9.82 3.31
C HIS A 233 -15.16 -8.30 3.46
N PHE A 234 -14.19 -7.59 2.88
CA PHE A 234 -14.08 -6.13 3.00
C PHE A 234 -13.91 -5.43 1.65
N ASN A 235 -14.58 -4.28 1.56
CA ASN A 235 -14.34 -3.30 0.50
C ASN A 235 -13.57 -2.15 1.12
N TYR A 236 -12.41 -1.84 0.56
CA TYR A 236 -11.62 -0.68 0.93
C TYR A 236 -11.86 0.43 -0.07
N GLY A 237 -11.63 1.64 0.39
CA GLY A 237 -11.39 2.73 -0.51
C GLY A 237 -10.61 3.83 0.16
N LYS A 238 -10.16 4.76 -0.66
CA LYS A 238 -9.47 5.95 -0.22
C LYS A 238 -9.91 7.14 -1.07
N LEU A 239 -9.77 8.32 -0.50
CA LEU A 239 -9.90 9.57 -1.23
C LEU A 239 -8.50 10.12 -1.50
N GLU A 240 -8.12 10.15 -2.77
CA GLU A 240 -6.93 10.87 -3.24
C GLU A 240 -7.31 12.30 -3.60
N VAL A 241 -6.55 13.26 -3.11
CA VAL A 241 -6.70 14.67 -3.46
C VAL A 241 -5.45 15.09 -4.21
N LEU A 242 -5.58 15.42 -5.49
CA LEU A 242 -4.46 15.84 -6.32
C LEU A 242 -4.54 17.34 -6.61
N THR A 243 -3.42 18.04 -6.48
CA THR A 243 -3.27 19.44 -6.90
C THR A 243 -2.21 19.54 -7.99
N TRP A 244 -2.32 20.56 -8.83
CA TRP A 244 -1.31 20.85 -9.85
C TRP A 244 -0.22 21.76 -9.30
N GLN A 245 1.03 21.32 -9.38
CA GLN A 245 2.18 22.09 -8.93
C GLN A 245 3.39 21.83 -9.83
N TYR A 246 3.96 22.89 -10.41
CA TYR A 246 5.18 22.82 -11.22
C TYR A 246 5.10 21.77 -12.34
N ASP A 247 4.06 21.85 -13.18
CA ASP A 247 3.84 20.96 -14.33
C ASP A 247 3.57 19.49 -14.00
N LYS A 248 3.14 19.18 -12.77
CA LYS A 248 2.80 17.82 -12.34
C LYS A 248 1.70 17.81 -11.29
N PHE A 249 1.07 16.65 -11.10
CA PHE A 249 0.18 16.43 -9.98
C PHE A 249 0.94 16.00 -8.72
N VAL A 250 0.54 16.55 -7.59
CA VAL A 250 1.02 16.19 -6.25
C VAL A 250 -0.18 15.74 -5.42
N SER A 251 -0.04 14.65 -4.66
CA SER A 251 -1.09 14.22 -3.72
C SER A 251 -1.03 15.08 -2.44
N LEU A 252 -2.17 15.65 -2.07
CA LEU A 252 -2.44 16.34 -0.80
C LEU A 252 -2.92 15.37 0.28
N THR A 253 -2.96 14.07 -0.01
CA THR A 253 -3.32 12.99 0.92
C THR A 253 -2.26 11.88 0.92
N PRO A 254 -0.97 12.21 1.13
CA PRO A 254 0.11 11.23 0.99
C PRO A 254 -0.03 10.08 2.01
N ASN A 255 0.51 8.92 1.67
CA ASN A 255 0.40 7.69 2.47
C ASN A 255 -1.06 7.20 2.66
N ASN A 256 -1.97 7.63 1.78
CA ASN A 256 -3.40 7.36 1.86
C ASN A 256 -3.96 7.84 3.22
N THR A 257 -3.86 9.14 3.53
CA THR A 257 -4.33 9.69 4.81
C THR A 257 -5.84 9.55 5.01
N ILE A 258 -6.62 9.56 3.93
CA ILE A 258 -8.08 9.43 3.96
C ILE A 258 -8.46 8.06 3.42
N ARG A 259 -8.52 7.07 4.33
CA ARG A 259 -9.02 5.72 4.02
C ARG A 259 -10.38 5.50 4.62
N PHE A 260 -11.14 4.64 3.98
CA PHE A 260 -12.39 4.13 4.50
C PHE A 260 -12.54 2.67 4.08
N GLN A 261 -13.30 1.94 4.87
CA GLN A 261 -13.57 0.53 4.63
C GLN A 261 -14.95 0.21 5.15
N ALA A 262 -15.57 -0.83 4.61
CA ALA A 262 -16.80 -1.37 5.16
C ALA A 262 -16.90 -2.88 4.92
N PRO A 263 -17.73 -3.58 5.71
CA PRO A 263 -18.11 -4.95 5.39
C PRO A 263 -18.55 -5.08 3.93
N ALA A 264 -18.00 -6.06 3.23
CA ALA A 264 -18.29 -6.30 1.82
C ALA A 264 -19.74 -6.73 1.66
N GLY A 265 -20.53 -5.92 0.96
CA GLY A 265 -21.88 -6.25 0.50
C GLY A 265 -21.92 -7.04 -0.81
N GLY A 266 -20.79 -7.62 -1.23
CA GLY A 266 -20.57 -8.08 -2.61
C GLY A 266 -20.25 -6.92 -3.57
N GLY A 267 -19.46 -7.20 -4.61
CA GLY A 267 -19.04 -6.22 -5.62
C GLY A 267 -17.89 -5.30 -5.18
N MET A 268 -17.54 -4.35 -6.07
CA MET A 268 -16.47 -3.35 -5.90
C MET A 268 -17.04 -1.94 -5.90
N PRO A 269 -17.81 -1.53 -4.88
CA PRO A 269 -18.31 -0.18 -4.84
C PRO A 269 -17.14 0.79 -4.63
N LEU A 270 -17.07 1.86 -5.44
CA LEU A 270 -16.11 2.96 -5.29
C LEU A 270 -16.11 3.50 -3.85
N ILE A 271 -17.31 3.71 -3.29
CA ILE A 271 -17.50 4.06 -1.89
C ILE A 271 -18.15 2.86 -1.20
N PRO A 272 -17.48 2.22 -0.23
CA PRO A 272 -18.04 1.12 0.54
C PRO A 272 -19.38 1.46 1.18
N TYR A 273 -20.26 0.46 1.36
CA TYR A 273 -21.57 0.66 1.97
C TYR A 273 -21.44 1.23 3.39
N GLY A 274 -22.28 2.21 3.74
CA GLY A 274 -22.20 2.90 5.03
C GLY A 274 -21.12 3.98 5.09
N VAL A 275 -20.36 4.21 4.00
CA VAL A 275 -19.45 5.36 3.89
C VAL A 275 -20.12 6.45 3.04
N SER A 276 -20.00 7.70 3.46
CA SER A 276 -20.34 8.85 2.62
C SER A 276 -19.32 9.98 2.78
N LEU A 277 -19.12 10.72 1.71
CA LEU A 277 -18.16 11.82 1.63
C LEU A 277 -18.87 13.16 1.50
N GLY A 278 -18.33 14.19 2.15
CA GLY A 278 -18.85 15.56 2.11
C GLY A 278 -17.74 16.59 2.10
N LEU A 279 -18.08 17.81 1.66
CA LEU A 279 -17.22 18.99 1.76
C LEU A 279 -17.94 20.06 2.57
N ARG A 280 -17.23 20.74 3.47
CA ARG A 280 -17.81 21.82 4.29
C ARG A 280 -16.83 22.97 4.46
N LYS A 281 -17.28 24.20 4.24
CA LYS A 281 -16.54 25.40 4.59
C LYS A 281 -16.79 25.76 6.05
N LEU A 282 -15.74 25.86 6.87
CA LEU A 282 -15.85 26.44 8.21
C LEU A 282 -15.62 27.95 8.20
N PRO A 283 -16.23 28.71 9.13
CA PRO A 283 -15.88 30.10 9.33
C PRO A 283 -14.39 30.27 9.61
N ASN A 284 -13.76 31.27 8.99
CA ASN A 284 -12.34 31.62 9.17
C ASN A 284 -11.31 30.57 8.70
N GLN A 285 -11.72 29.57 7.90
CA GLN A 285 -10.78 28.68 7.21
C GLN A 285 -10.71 29.02 5.72
N GLN A 286 -9.50 28.98 5.16
CA GLN A 286 -9.25 29.24 3.74
C GLN A 286 -9.85 28.13 2.87
N GLY A 287 -9.48 26.88 3.17
CA GLY A 287 -9.96 25.69 2.46
C GLY A 287 -11.26 25.09 3.00
N LEU A 288 -11.87 24.23 2.19
CA LEU A 288 -12.93 23.32 2.58
C LEU A 288 -12.37 22.16 3.40
N GLN A 289 -13.15 21.71 4.38
CA GLN A 289 -12.91 20.46 5.08
C GLN A 289 -13.50 19.29 4.32
N ILE A 290 -12.84 18.14 4.38
CA ILE A 290 -13.35 16.87 3.88
C ILE A 290 -13.99 16.12 5.05
N LEU A 291 -15.23 15.68 4.86
CA LEU A 291 -15.99 14.91 5.83
C LEU A 291 -16.11 13.48 5.32
N VAL A 292 -15.73 12.53 6.17
CA VAL A 292 -15.98 11.11 5.96
C VAL A 292 -16.95 10.66 7.04
N HIS A 293 -18.18 10.33 6.65
CA HIS A 293 -19.14 9.69 7.52
C HIS A 293 -19.07 8.19 7.29
N LYS A 294 -19.03 7.43 8.38
CA LYS A 294 -18.92 5.98 8.34
C LYS A 294 -19.86 5.36 9.36
N ASP A 295 -20.72 4.48 8.89
CA ASP A 295 -21.51 3.60 9.74
C ASP A 295 -20.57 2.54 10.34
N ILE A 296 -20.43 2.57 11.65
CA ILE A 296 -19.64 1.62 12.43
C ILE A 296 -20.58 0.72 13.19
N THR A 297 -20.28 -0.57 13.14
CA THR A 297 -20.85 -1.59 14.00
C THR A 297 -19.71 -2.28 14.73
N ASP A 298 -19.83 -2.40 16.04
CA ASP A 298 -18.93 -3.27 16.80
C ASP A 298 -19.49 -4.70 16.94
N ASN A 299 -18.64 -5.60 17.44
CA ASN A 299 -18.96 -6.99 17.72
C ASN A 299 -20.04 -7.21 18.82
N TRP A 300 -20.54 -6.15 19.44
CA TRP A 300 -21.62 -6.16 20.43
C TRP A 300 -22.90 -5.45 19.92
N ASN A 301 -22.97 -5.20 18.61
CA ASN A 301 -24.07 -4.51 17.93
C ASN A 301 -24.30 -3.07 18.42
N CYS A 302 -23.29 -2.40 18.98
CA CYS A 302 -23.35 -0.94 19.03
C CYS A 302 -23.13 -0.42 17.60
N ASN A 303 -24.17 0.24 17.08
CA ASN A 303 -24.13 0.90 15.78
C ASN A 303 -24.06 2.41 16.01
N TRP A 304 -23.09 3.09 15.40
CA TRP A 304 -22.98 4.55 15.43
C TRP A 304 -22.40 5.08 14.13
N MET A 305 -22.55 6.37 13.90
CA MET A 305 -22.00 7.03 12.71
C MET A 305 -20.76 7.83 13.09
N ARG A 306 -19.58 7.32 12.77
CA ARG A 306 -18.32 8.03 12.92
C ARG A 306 -18.23 9.14 11.88
N THR A 307 -17.89 10.35 12.30
CA THR A 307 -17.57 11.47 11.40
C THR A 307 -16.12 11.87 11.57
N GLN A 308 -15.31 11.66 10.54
CA GLN A 308 -13.93 12.15 10.48
C GLN A 308 -13.88 13.42 9.65
N ILE A 309 -13.23 14.43 10.18
CA ILE A 309 -13.07 15.75 9.57
C ILE A 309 -11.59 15.93 9.27
N TYR A 310 -11.27 16.02 7.99
CA TYR A 310 -9.92 16.31 7.52
C TYR A 310 -9.83 17.77 7.13
N ALA A 311 -8.87 18.49 7.69
CA ALA A 311 -8.65 19.91 7.45
C ALA A 311 -7.38 20.13 6.63
N TRP A 312 -7.45 21.15 5.77
CA TRP A 312 -6.29 21.67 5.04
C TRP A 312 -5.34 22.40 6.00
N ASN A 313 -4.10 21.95 6.10
CA ASN A 313 -3.08 22.56 6.97
C ASN A 313 -2.06 23.44 6.22
N ALA A 314 -2.41 23.92 5.02
CA ALA A 314 -1.54 24.61 4.06
C ALA A 314 -0.52 23.72 3.29
N VAL A 315 -0.43 22.43 3.61
CA VAL A 315 0.45 21.47 2.90
C VAL A 315 -0.30 20.23 2.43
N GLN A 316 -1.16 19.67 3.29
CA GLN A 316 -1.91 18.45 3.04
C GLN A 316 -3.21 18.42 3.86
N TYR A 317 -4.08 17.47 3.55
CA TYR A 317 -5.24 17.15 4.38
C TYR A 317 -4.83 16.19 5.51
N VAL A 318 -5.09 16.61 6.75
CA VAL A 318 -4.83 15.83 7.97
C VAL A 318 -6.11 15.66 8.76
N LEU A 319 -6.23 14.54 9.49
CA LEU A 319 -7.33 14.31 10.42
C LEU A 319 -7.27 15.38 11.51
N ASP A 320 -8.28 16.25 11.55
CA ASP A 320 -8.40 17.34 12.52
C ASP A 320 -9.28 16.91 13.70
N THR A 321 -10.45 16.35 13.40
CA THR A 321 -11.43 15.97 14.41
C THR A 321 -12.09 14.63 14.04
N GLN A 322 -12.35 13.79 15.04
CA GLN A 322 -13.23 12.63 14.93
C GLN A 322 -14.40 12.77 15.92
N ILE A 323 -15.61 12.48 15.46
CA ILE A 323 -16.84 12.55 16.25
C ILE A 323 -17.53 11.19 16.19
N ASP A 324 -17.78 10.59 17.35
CA ASP A 324 -18.47 9.30 17.50
C ASP A 324 -19.74 9.51 18.38
N PRO A 325 -20.87 9.96 17.81
CA PRO A 325 -22.12 10.14 18.53
C PRO A 325 -22.78 8.77 18.76
N TYR A 326 -22.52 8.18 19.92
CA TYR A 326 -23.12 6.91 20.32
C TYR A 326 -24.63 7.06 20.58
N PRO A 327 -25.49 6.26 19.93
CA PRO A 327 -26.91 6.21 20.26
C PRO A 327 -27.17 5.70 21.67
N GLU A 328 -28.34 6.07 22.21
CA GLU A 328 -28.81 5.68 23.53
C GLU A 328 -29.33 4.22 23.61
N THR A 329 -28.56 3.27 23.08
CA THR A 329 -28.89 1.83 23.11
C THR A 329 -28.11 1.11 24.21
N PRO A 330 -28.57 -0.07 24.66
CA PRO A 330 -27.84 -0.82 25.68
C PRO A 330 -26.43 -1.21 25.24
N SER A 331 -26.27 -1.70 23.99
CA SER A 331 -24.97 -2.07 23.42
C SER A 331 -24.00 -0.89 23.38
N CYS A 332 -24.47 0.29 23.00
CA CYS A 332 -23.62 1.48 22.95
C CYS A 332 -23.28 2.02 24.34
N ALA A 333 -24.19 1.89 25.30
CA ALA A 333 -23.87 2.18 26.70
C ALA A 333 -22.74 1.26 27.20
N TRP A 334 -22.78 -0.04 26.91
CA TRP A 334 -21.69 -0.95 27.27
C TRP A 334 -20.36 -0.60 26.59
N ARG A 335 -20.37 -0.23 25.30
CA ARG A 335 -19.17 0.27 24.61
C ARG A 335 -18.58 1.49 25.31
N GLN A 336 -19.42 2.46 25.65
CA GLN A 336 -18.98 3.66 26.37
C GLN A 336 -18.48 3.35 27.78
N ALA A 337 -19.08 2.36 28.46
CA ALA A 337 -18.61 1.90 29.76
C ALA A 337 -17.19 1.30 29.67
N GLU A 338 -16.92 0.51 28.64
CA GLU A 338 -15.62 -0.11 28.41
C GLU A 338 -14.55 0.93 28.03
N LEU A 339 -14.86 1.90 27.17
CA LEU A 339 -13.98 3.05 26.91
C LEU A 339 -13.67 3.84 28.19
N ALA A 340 -14.65 4.00 29.08
CA ALA A 340 -14.43 4.65 30.37
C ALA A 340 -13.59 3.80 31.33
N MET A 341 -13.71 2.46 31.27
CA MET A 341 -12.82 1.54 32.01
C MET A 341 -11.37 1.65 31.54
N GLU A 342 -11.14 1.64 30.22
CA GLU A 342 -9.81 1.82 29.60
C GLU A 342 -9.18 3.17 29.98
N ALA A 343 -9.99 4.23 30.01
CA ALA A 343 -9.57 5.56 30.43
C ALA A 343 -9.46 5.73 31.96
N HIS A 344 -9.66 4.67 32.75
CA HIS A 344 -9.66 4.68 34.22
C HIS A 344 -10.70 5.64 34.84
N ASN A 345 -11.74 6.02 34.08
CA ASN A 345 -12.85 6.85 34.54
C ASN A 345 -14.00 5.98 35.07
N TYR A 346 -13.76 5.29 36.18
CA TYR A 346 -14.68 4.29 36.72
C TYR A 346 -16.05 4.86 37.12
N ALA A 347 -16.12 6.11 37.55
CA ALA A 347 -17.39 6.75 37.89
C ALA A 347 -18.30 6.87 36.67
N GLN A 348 -17.75 7.23 35.51
CA GLN A 348 -18.48 7.27 34.25
C GLN A 348 -18.79 5.85 33.72
N ALA A 349 -17.85 4.91 33.88
CA ALA A 349 -18.08 3.51 33.52
C ALA A 349 -19.27 2.91 34.27
N ILE A 350 -19.39 3.16 35.58
CA ILE A 350 -20.54 2.73 36.40
C ILE A 350 -21.86 3.23 35.78
N GLN A 351 -21.96 4.53 35.49
CA GLN A 351 -23.17 5.12 34.92
C GLN A 351 -23.58 4.43 33.62
N TYR A 352 -22.63 4.20 32.72
CA TYR A 352 -22.90 3.55 31.44
C TYR A 352 -23.24 2.06 31.56
N PHE A 353 -22.57 1.31 32.43
CA PHE A 353 -22.93 -0.08 32.69
C PHE A 353 -24.34 -0.19 33.27
N GLU A 354 -24.72 0.68 34.20
CA GLU A 354 -26.07 0.71 34.76
C GLU A 354 -27.13 1.04 33.71
N ILE A 355 -26.88 2.04 32.86
CA ILE A 355 -27.76 2.37 31.73
C ILE A 355 -27.94 1.16 30.81
N GLY A 356 -26.84 0.50 30.42
CA GLY A 356 -26.88 -0.67 29.54
C GLY A 356 -27.63 -1.84 30.17
N LEU A 357 -27.34 -2.17 31.43
CA LEU A 357 -28.01 -3.26 32.15
C LEU A 357 -29.49 -2.99 32.41
N ALA A 358 -29.88 -1.75 32.71
CA ALA A 358 -31.28 -1.36 32.92
C ALA A 358 -32.13 -1.44 31.65
N ARG A 359 -31.52 -1.29 30.47
CA ARG A 359 -32.20 -1.28 29.17
C ARG A 359 -32.15 -2.62 28.44
N THR A 360 -31.48 -3.64 28.98
CA THR A 360 -31.35 -4.97 28.34
C THR A 360 -32.23 -6.01 29.02
N THR A 361 -32.80 -6.92 28.23
CA THR A 361 -33.36 -8.16 28.78
C THR A 361 -32.25 -9.08 29.32
N PRO A 362 -32.51 -9.87 30.38
CA PRO A 362 -31.55 -10.85 30.90
C PRO A 362 -31.03 -11.79 29.80
N ASN A 363 -29.72 -11.78 29.58
CA ASN A 363 -29.02 -12.69 28.68
C ASN A 363 -27.66 -13.10 29.30
N PRO A 364 -27.00 -14.17 28.81
CA PRO A 364 -25.69 -14.61 29.29
C PRO A 364 -24.63 -13.51 29.34
N ALA A 365 -24.63 -12.62 28.35
CA ALA A 365 -23.71 -11.49 28.25
C ALA A 365 -23.87 -10.48 29.40
N ASN A 366 -25.06 -10.38 30.00
CA ASN A 366 -25.29 -9.51 31.16
C ASN A 366 -24.49 -9.94 32.40
N GLN A 367 -24.10 -11.22 32.52
CA GLN A 367 -23.22 -11.65 33.62
C GLN A 367 -21.84 -11.01 33.50
N TYR A 368 -21.28 -10.96 32.29
CA TYR A 368 -20.01 -10.29 32.03
C TYR A 368 -20.08 -8.80 32.41
N PHE A 369 -21.05 -8.05 31.90
CA PHE A 369 -21.17 -6.62 32.21
C PHE A 369 -21.47 -6.32 33.68
N ARG A 370 -22.20 -7.21 34.36
CA ARG A 370 -22.38 -7.09 35.82
C ARG A 370 -21.05 -7.27 36.56
N LEU A 371 -20.21 -8.24 36.18
CA LEU A 371 -18.86 -8.35 36.77
C LEU A 371 -18.00 -7.13 36.45
N ARG A 372 -18.06 -6.59 35.22
CA ARG A 372 -17.37 -5.33 34.86
C ARG A 372 -17.84 -4.16 35.73
N LEU A 373 -19.15 -4.04 35.96
CA LEU A 373 -19.72 -3.06 36.89
C LEU A 373 -19.25 -3.28 38.34
N ALA A 374 -19.19 -4.53 38.82
CA ALA A 374 -18.67 -4.85 40.14
C ALA A 374 -17.20 -4.44 40.30
N ILE A 375 -16.38 -4.61 39.25
CA ILE A 375 -15.01 -4.11 39.22
C ILE A 375 -15.01 -2.59 39.37
N ALA A 376 -15.75 -1.86 38.53
CA ALA A 376 -15.80 -0.40 38.60
C ALA A 376 -16.29 0.11 39.97
N TYR A 377 -17.30 -0.54 40.57
CA TYR A 377 -17.75 -0.26 41.92
C TYR A 377 -16.65 -0.46 42.96
N SER A 378 -15.93 -1.57 42.86
CA SER A 378 -14.86 -1.86 43.80
C SER A 378 -13.72 -0.82 43.73
N LEU A 379 -13.37 -0.38 42.53
CA LEU A 379 -12.31 0.60 42.29
C LEU A 379 -12.69 2.03 42.71
N THR A 380 -13.98 2.32 42.82
CA THR A 380 -14.50 3.57 43.38
C THR A 380 -14.83 3.48 44.88
N GLY A 381 -14.50 2.35 45.54
CA GLY A 381 -14.74 2.13 46.96
C GLY A 381 -16.18 1.75 47.33
N GLN A 382 -17.05 1.50 46.35
CA GLN A 382 -18.43 1.07 46.52
C GLN A 382 -18.54 -0.46 46.72
N ILE A 383 -17.81 -0.97 47.72
CA ILE A 383 -17.58 -2.41 47.95
C ILE A 383 -18.89 -3.19 48.14
N ASN A 384 -19.90 -2.60 48.79
CA ASN A 384 -21.17 -3.28 49.04
C ASN A 384 -21.93 -3.59 47.73
N HIS A 385 -22.01 -2.62 46.81
CA HIS A 385 -22.63 -2.84 45.49
C HIS A 385 -21.86 -3.89 44.67
N ALA A 386 -20.53 -3.85 44.70
CA ALA A 386 -19.71 -4.88 44.06
C ALA A 386 -20.01 -6.29 44.62
N ARG A 387 -20.11 -6.42 45.94
CA ARG A 387 -20.41 -7.70 46.61
C ARG A 387 -21.80 -8.21 46.23
N GLU A 388 -22.81 -7.36 46.27
CA GLU A 388 -24.18 -7.71 45.89
C GLU A 388 -24.24 -8.32 44.48
N ILE A 389 -23.54 -7.72 43.52
CA ILE A 389 -23.46 -8.27 42.16
C ILE A 389 -22.78 -9.64 42.14
N THR A 390 -21.63 -9.80 42.79
CA THR A 390 -20.90 -11.09 42.79
C THR A 390 -21.66 -12.22 43.49
N ASP A 391 -22.45 -11.88 44.51
CA ASP A 391 -23.32 -12.84 45.21
C ASP A 391 -24.51 -13.25 44.34
N GLN A 392 -25.12 -12.31 43.61
CA GLN A 392 -26.18 -12.62 42.64
C GLN A 392 -25.67 -13.57 41.55
N ILE A 393 -24.53 -13.25 40.92
CA ILE A 393 -23.96 -14.06 39.84
C ILE A 393 -23.63 -15.49 40.31
N GLN A 394 -23.20 -15.66 41.55
CA GLN A 394 -22.90 -16.99 42.11
C GLN A 394 -24.13 -17.93 42.14
N THR A 395 -25.34 -17.36 42.22
CA THR A 395 -26.59 -18.13 42.24
C THR A 395 -27.16 -18.41 40.85
N GLU A 396 -26.61 -17.79 39.82
CA GLU A 396 -27.00 -17.99 38.44
C GLU A 396 -26.17 -19.10 37.78
N PRO A 397 -26.74 -19.87 36.84
CA PRO A 397 -25.95 -20.77 35.99
C PRO A 397 -24.89 -19.96 35.25
N THR A 398 -23.61 -20.28 35.48
CA THR A 398 -22.51 -19.57 34.84
C THR A 398 -22.41 -19.96 33.38
N THR A 399 -22.19 -18.97 32.52
CA THR A 399 -22.26 -19.16 31.07
C THR A 399 -20.89 -19.39 30.42
N THR A 400 -19.80 -19.00 31.08
CA THR A 400 -18.41 -19.25 30.63
C THR A 400 -17.44 -19.42 31.81
N PHE A 401 -16.30 -20.08 31.58
CA PHE A 401 -15.24 -20.22 32.59
C PHE A 401 -14.65 -18.87 33.01
N LEU A 402 -14.53 -17.91 32.07
CA LEU A 402 -14.09 -16.55 32.38
C LEU A 402 -14.98 -15.89 33.43
N ILE A 403 -16.31 -15.99 33.30
CA ILE A 403 -17.26 -15.39 34.25
C ILE A 403 -17.12 -16.06 35.62
N MET A 404 -16.91 -17.37 35.66
CA MET A 404 -16.69 -18.12 36.90
C MET A 404 -15.41 -17.67 37.61
N ASP A 405 -14.29 -17.64 36.90
CA ASP A 405 -12.98 -17.28 37.44
C ASP A 405 -12.92 -15.81 37.86
N LEU A 406 -13.51 -14.92 37.06
CA LEU A 406 -13.59 -13.50 37.38
C LEU A 406 -14.46 -13.25 38.61
N ASN A 407 -15.61 -13.93 38.74
CA ASN A 407 -16.45 -13.83 39.93
C ASN A 407 -15.74 -14.36 41.18
N ALA A 408 -15.04 -15.51 41.07
CA ALA A 408 -14.30 -16.10 42.18
C ALA A 408 -13.18 -15.17 42.66
N ALA A 409 -12.37 -14.62 41.73
CA ALA A 409 -11.29 -13.68 42.03
C ALA A 409 -11.82 -12.42 42.73
N LEU A 410 -12.94 -11.86 42.26
CA LEU A 410 -13.55 -10.69 42.91
C LEU A 410 -14.03 -11.01 44.33
N LYS A 411 -14.72 -12.13 44.54
CA LYS A 411 -15.24 -12.49 45.87
C LYS A 411 -14.13 -12.69 46.91
N GLU A 412 -13.03 -13.34 46.52
CA GLU A 412 -11.87 -13.52 47.39
C GLU A 412 -11.34 -12.18 47.91
N HIS A 413 -11.16 -11.22 47.00
CA HIS A 413 -10.55 -9.93 47.32
C HIS A 413 -11.53 -8.88 47.89
N LEU A 414 -12.85 -9.04 47.70
CA LEU A 414 -13.88 -8.22 48.35
C LEU A 414 -14.15 -8.61 49.82
N GLY A 415 -13.69 -9.78 50.26
CA GLY A 415 -13.94 -10.32 51.61
C GLY A 415 -12.97 -9.83 52.69
N PHE A 416 -11.71 -9.52 52.34
CA PHE A 416 -10.65 -9.20 53.29
C PHE A 416 -9.94 -7.89 52.92
N ASN A 417 -10.30 -6.78 53.60
CA ASN A 417 -9.69 -5.45 53.44
C ASN A 417 -9.41 -5.08 51.97
N PRO A 418 -10.47 -4.88 51.16
CA PRO A 418 -10.33 -4.66 49.72
C PRO A 418 -9.49 -3.43 49.45
N THR A 419 -8.33 -3.64 48.83
CA THR A 419 -7.54 -2.56 48.24
C THR A 419 -7.77 -2.57 46.74
N SER A 420 -7.89 -1.39 46.12
CA SER A 420 -8.06 -1.29 44.67
C SER A 420 -6.94 -2.03 43.93
N LEU A 421 -5.70 -2.01 44.45
CA LEU A 421 -4.55 -2.73 43.89
C LEU A 421 -4.74 -4.26 43.91
N ALA A 422 -5.22 -4.83 45.01
CA ALA A 422 -5.43 -6.28 45.09
C ALA A 422 -6.51 -6.74 44.11
N ILE A 423 -7.61 -5.97 44.02
CA ILE A 423 -8.70 -6.27 43.09
C ILE A 423 -8.22 -6.11 41.64
N CYS A 424 -7.53 -5.01 41.32
CA CYS A 424 -6.91 -4.77 40.03
C CYS A 424 -6.02 -5.95 39.59
N LYS A 425 -5.11 -6.39 40.46
CA LYS A 425 -4.20 -7.50 40.17
C LYS A 425 -4.94 -8.80 39.93
N ALA A 426 -5.95 -9.11 40.74
CA ALA A 426 -6.72 -10.33 40.60
C ALA A 426 -7.49 -10.38 39.27
N VAL A 427 -8.10 -9.26 38.89
CA VAL A 427 -8.79 -9.13 37.60
C VAL A 427 -7.80 -9.27 36.43
N TYR A 428 -6.66 -8.57 36.51
CA TYR A 428 -5.59 -8.68 35.52
C TYR A 428 -5.12 -10.13 35.34
N ASP A 429 -4.87 -10.83 36.44
CA ASP A 429 -4.39 -12.22 36.42
C ASP A 429 -5.41 -13.16 35.74
N VAL A 430 -6.72 -12.95 35.96
CA VAL A 430 -7.79 -13.71 35.29
C VAL A 430 -7.79 -13.47 33.78
N PHE A 431 -7.78 -12.21 33.34
CA PHE A 431 -7.76 -11.89 31.91
C PHE A 431 -6.49 -12.35 31.21
N LYS A 432 -5.34 -12.25 31.90
CA LYS A 432 -4.07 -12.78 31.40
C LYS A 432 -4.12 -14.30 31.27
N ALA A 433 -4.57 -15.02 32.30
CA ALA A 433 -4.70 -16.47 32.24
C ALA A 433 -5.66 -16.91 31.12
N TYR A 434 -6.78 -16.20 30.96
CA TYR A 434 -7.70 -16.42 29.85
C TYR A 434 -7.00 -16.25 28.49
N ARG A 435 -6.26 -15.15 28.31
CA ARG A 435 -5.51 -14.88 27.09
C ARG A 435 -4.47 -15.98 26.81
N ASP A 436 -3.64 -16.32 27.81
CA ASP A 436 -2.58 -17.31 27.69
C ASP A 436 -3.14 -18.70 27.27
N VAL A 437 -4.31 -19.09 27.79
CA VAL A 437 -5.00 -20.34 27.38
C VAL A 437 -5.46 -20.27 25.93
N CYS A 438 -6.07 -19.16 25.52
CA CYS A 438 -6.57 -18.99 24.15
C CYS A 438 -5.47 -18.89 23.09
N GLU A 439 -4.30 -18.34 23.45
CA GLU A 439 -3.13 -18.30 22.60
C GLU A 439 -2.54 -19.71 22.38
N GLN A 440 -2.53 -20.56 23.41
CA GLN A 440 -2.02 -21.94 23.34
C GLN A 440 -2.96 -22.88 22.57
N ASP A 441 -4.27 -22.72 22.75
CA ASP A 441 -5.27 -23.51 22.03
C ASP A 441 -6.44 -22.64 21.58
N ARG A 442 -6.31 -22.08 20.37
CA ARG A 442 -7.34 -21.25 19.75
C ARG A 442 -8.68 -21.97 19.60
N SER A 443 -8.69 -23.30 19.51
CA SER A 443 -9.95 -24.04 19.39
C SER A 443 -10.77 -23.91 20.67
N THR A 444 -10.12 -23.96 21.84
CA THR A 444 -10.77 -23.81 23.15
C THR A 444 -11.53 -22.46 23.28
N CYS A 445 -11.11 -21.41 22.56
CA CYS A 445 -11.76 -20.10 22.58
C CYS A 445 -12.59 -19.78 21.32
N ASN A 446 -12.34 -20.44 20.18
CA ASN A 446 -13.13 -20.29 18.95
C ASN A 446 -14.30 -21.28 18.83
N THR A 447 -14.34 -22.37 19.60
CA THR A 447 -15.35 -23.43 19.42
C THR A 447 -16.68 -23.13 20.09
N GLY A 448 -17.42 -22.10 19.67
CA GLY A 448 -18.88 -21.96 19.94
C GLY A 448 -19.38 -22.04 21.40
N MET A 449 -18.48 -22.15 22.39
CA MET A 449 -18.76 -22.22 23.83
C MET A 449 -18.68 -20.84 24.48
N GLN A 450 -18.13 -19.86 23.77
CA GLN A 450 -18.23 -18.44 24.09
C GLN A 450 -19.31 -17.86 23.16
N PRO A 451 -20.56 -17.69 23.61
CA PRO A 451 -21.60 -17.11 22.78
C PRO A 451 -21.32 -15.63 22.42
N TYR A 452 -20.32 -14.99 23.05
CA TYR A 452 -19.95 -13.60 22.83
C TYR A 452 -18.43 -13.39 22.94
N PRO A 453 -17.83 -12.58 22.04
CA PRO A 453 -16.45 -12.12 22.19
C PRO A 453 -16.29 -11.25 23.44
N THR A 454 -15.34 -11.59 24.30
CA THR A 454 -15.15 -10.95 25.62
C THR A 454 -14.56 -9.54 25.53
N THR A 455 -13.87 -9.24 24.44
CA THR A 455 -13.45 -7.88 24.10
C THR A 455 -14.64 -7.12 23.51
N VAL A 456 -15.04 -6.02 24.14
CA VAL A 456 -16.18 -5.20 23.72
C VAL A 456 -15.69 -4.07 22.85
N GLY A 457 -16.41 -3.77 21.77
CA GLY A 457 -16.11 -2.58 20.97
C GLY A 457 -15.13 -2.78 19.85
N ILE A 458 -14.85 -4.04 19.50
CA ILE A 458 -14.11 -4.39 18.30
C ILE A 458 -14.94 -3.96 17.11
N THR A 459 -14.42 -2.98 16.39
CA THR A 459 -14.94 -2.52 15.12
C THR A 459 -14.17 -3.17 13.98
N MET A 460 -14.69 -3.00 12.76
CA MET A 460 -13.94 -3.39 11.58
C MET A 460 -12.61 -2.65 11.41
N ASP A 461 -12.51 -1.41 11.90
CA ASP A 461 -11.26 -0.64 11.90
C ASP A 461 -10.18 -1.29 12.75
N ASP A 462 -10.57 -1.94 13.84
CA ASP A 462 -9.64 -2.60 14.74
C ASP A 462 -9.09 -3.91 14.12
N VAL A 463 -9.89 -4.60 13.29
CA VAL A 463 -9.47 -5.81 12.53
C VAL A 463 -8.36 -5.49 11.53
N GLU A 464 -8.46 -4.36 10.83
CA GLU A 464 -7.47 -3.97 9.82
C GLU A 464 -6.15 -3.53 10.44
N ALA A 465 -6.21 -2.75 11.52
CA ALA A 465 -5.01 -2.27 12.21
C ALA A 465 -4.13 -3.42 12.73
N TYR A 466 -4.73 -4.58 12.97
CA TYR A 466 -4.07 -5.76 13.47
C TYR A 466 -4.56 -7.02 12.74
N PRO A 467 -4.10 -7.29 11.51
CA PRO A 467 -4.54 -8.46 10.74
C PRO A 467 -4.04 -9.78 11.37
N GLU A 468 -3.00 -9.72 12.20
CA GLU A 468 -2.56 -10.81 13.07
C GLU A 468 -3.32 -10.87 14.41
N ALA A 469 -4.20 -9.91 14.71
CA ALA A 469 -5.10 -9.96 15.88
C ALA A 469 -6.20 -11.00 15.65
N THR A 470 -5.77 -12.24 15.64
CA THR A 470 -6.46 -13.31 16.33
C THR A 470 -6.50 -13.11 17.85
N ASP A 471 -5.87 -12.05 18.35
CA ASP A 471 -5.87 -11.59 19.74
C ASP A 471 -7.10 -10.72 20.05
N TRP A 472 -8.29 -11.20 19.69
CA TRP A 472 -9.59 -10.68 20.19
C TRP A 472 -9.80 -10.97 21.68
N LEU A 473 -8.70 -11.21 22.38
CA LEU A 473 -8.64 -11.55 23.78
C LEU A 473 -8.53 -10.22 24.53
N PRO A 474 -9.29 -10.06 25.62
CA PRO A 474 -9.28 -8.82 26.39
C PRO A 474 -7.85 -8.52 26.84
N ASP A 475 -7.37 -7.33 26.49
CA ASP A 475 -6.08 -6.86 27.02
C ASP A 475 -6.20 -6.77 28.55
N PRO A 476 -5.38 -7.54 29.31
CA PRO A 476 -5.42 -7.50 30.76
C PRO A 476 -5.22 -6.09 31.33
N ALA A 477 -4.50 -5.21 30.62
CA ALA A 477 -4.36 -3.80 31.02
C ALA A 477 -5.64 -2.98 30.74
N ALA A 478 -6.28 -3.21 29.59
CA ALA A 478 -7.58 -2.62 29.21
C ALA A 478 -8.76 -3.13 30.06
N ALA A 479 -8.57 -4.20 30.85
CA ALA A 479 -9.53 -4.64 31.85
C ALA A 479 -9.78 -3.61 32.97
N GLY A 480 -9.20 -2.42 32.87
CA GLY A 480 -9.48 -1.24 33.70
C GLY A 480 -8.56 -1.13 34.90
N CYS A 481 -7.43 -1.84 34.91
CA CYS A 481 -6.47 -1.83 36.00
C CYS A 481 -5.14 -2.41 35.52
N ASP A 482 -4.25 -1.58 35.00
CA ASP A 482 -2.86 -2.01 34.80
C ASP A 482 -2.11 -1.93 36.16
N PRO A 483 -1.79 -3.06 36.83
CA PRO A 483 -1.06 -3.03 38.09
C PRO A 483 0.36 -2.44 37.92
N PHE A 484 0.90 -2.39 36.69
CA PHE A 484 2.20 -1.82 36.37
C PHE A 484 2.14 -0.29 36.25
N SER A 485 1.04 0.29 35.77
CA SER A 485 0.81 1.75 35.76
C SER A 485 0.74 2.37 37.16
N LEU A 486 0.42 1.55 38.18
CA LEU A 486 0.40 1.94 39.59
C LEU A 486 1.77 1.81 40.28
N GLN A 487 2.78 1.29 39.58
CA GLN A 487 4.18 1.29 40.02
C GLN A 487 4.96 2.35 39.23
N PRO A 488 5.89 3.12 39.85
CA PRO A 488 6.73 4.04 39.10
C PRO A 488 7.66 3.24 38.16
N GLN A 489 7.37 3.24 36.86
CA GLN A 489 8.23 2.59 35.88
C GLN A 489 9.46 3.45 35.55
N PRO A 490 10.68 2.88 35.54
CA PRO A 490 11.82 3.50 34.89
C PRO A 490 11.65 3.42 33.36
N SER A 491 11.82 4.55 32.68
CA SER A 491 11.68 4.69 31.24
C SER A 491 12.66 3.79 30.47
N GLN A 492 12.14 2.79 29.75
CA GLN A 492 12.88 2.13 28.68
C GLN A 492 12.43 2.67 27.32
N PRO A 493 13.36 2.97 26.41
CA PRO A 493 13.02 3.39 25.06
C PRO A 493 12.49 2.21 24.24
N PRO A 494 11.55 2.44 23.32
CA PRO A 494 10.95 1.40 22.51
C PRO A 494 12.00 0.82 21.54
N SER A 495 12.22 -0.49 21.60
CA SER A 495 12.95 -1.22 20.56
C SER A 495 12.02 -1.47 19.38
N LEU A 496 12.40 -0.97 18.21
CA LEU A 496 11.74 -1.31 16.95
C LEU A 496 11.85 -2.83 16.68
N PRO A 497 10.79 -3.48 16.18
CA PRO A 497 10.86 -4.89 15.82
C PRO A 497 11.83 -5.10 14.65
N PRO A 498 12.54 -6.23 14.58
CA PRO A 498 13.43 -6.54 13.47
C PRO A 498 12.59 -6.69 12.20
N SER A 499 12.83 -5.82 11.20
CA SER A 499 12.20 -5.93 9.89
C SER A 499 12.43 -7.33 9.30
N ALA A 500 11.37 -7.98 8.84
CA ALA A 500 11.41 -9.30 8.21
C ALA A 500 12.23 -9.27 6.92
N TYR A 501 13.53 -9.55 7.01
CA TYR A 501 14.37 -9.69 5.83
C TYR A 501 13.90 -10.88 4.97
N PRO A 502 13.89 -10.77 3.63
CA PRO A 502 13.55 -11.89 2.74
C PRO A 502 14.47 -13.08 2.98
N ARG A 503 13.90 -14.30 3.12
CA ARG A 503 14.65 -15.52 3.49
C ARG A 503 14.95 -16.48 2.33
N THR A 504 14.38 -16.26 1.13
CA THR A 504 14.55 -17.15 -0.02
C THR A 504 15.41 -16.51 -1.12
N PHE A 505 16.04 -17.33 -1.97
CA PHE A 505 16.86 -16.86 -3.07
C PHE A 505 16.03 -16.04 -4.06
N THR A 506 14.85 -16.54 -4.41
CA THR A 506 13.93 -15.84 -5.35
C THR A 506 13.45 -14.50 -4.80
N ALA A 507 13.12 -14.42 -3.50
CA ALA A 507 12.68 -13.15 -2.90
C ALA A 507 13.82 -12.12 -2.85
N ARG A 508 15.07 -12.56 -2.70
CA ARG A 508 16.25 -11.68 -2.81
C ARG A 508 16.48 -11.19 -4.23
N LEU A 509 16.32 -12.04 -5.24
CA LEU A 509 16.40 -11.60 -6.65
C LEU A 509 15.33 -10.56 -6.98
N GLN A 510 14.08 -10.79 -6.55
CA GLN A 510 12.99 -9.81 -6.71
C GLN A 510 13.29 -8.49 -5.98
N GLN A 511 13.89 -8.55 -4.79
CA GLN A 511 14.31 -7.35 -4.06
C GLN A 511 15.44 -6.62 -4.78
N ALA A 512 16.45 -7.34 -5.29
CA ALA A 512 17.54 -6.76 -6.07
C ALA A 512 17.03 -6.09 -7.35
N GLN A 513 16.09 -6.73 -8.05
CA GLN A 513 15.44 -6.16 -9.24
C GLN A 513 14.70 -4.85 -8.92
N ARG A 514 13.89 -4.84 -7.84
CA ARG A 514 13.22 -3.61 -7.38
C ARG A 514 14.23 -2.49 -7.08
N LEU A 515 15.23 -2.78 -6.24
CA LEU A 515 16.27 -1.80 -5.91
C LEU A 515 17.01 -1.27 -7.14
N LEU A 516 17.30 -2.13 -8.10
CA LEU A 516 17.97 -1.76 -9.34
C LEU A 516 17.16 -0.73 -10.12
N PHE A 517 15.88 -1.02 -10.36
CA PHE A 517 14.99 -0.17 -11.15
C PHE A 517 14.38 1.00 -10.37
N ASP A 518 14.52 1.02 -9.04
CA ASP A 518 14.29 2.20 -8.18
C ASP A 518 15.49 3.16 -8.17
N GLY A 519 16.58 2.84 -8.91
CA GLY A 519 17.77 3.69 -8.99
C GLY A 519 18.77 3.49 -7.85
N HIS A 520 18.76 2.32 -7.20
CA HIS A 520 19.69 1.93 -6.13
C HIS A 520 20.58 0.74 -6.54
N PRO A 521 21.41 0.86 -7.60
CA PRO A 521 22.15 -0.27 -8.15
C PRO A 521 23.21 -0.84 -7.18
N ASP A 522 23.83 -0.02 -6.34
CA ASP A 522 24.75 -0.49 -5.29
C ASP A 522 24.06 -1.34 -4.21
N GLU A 523 22.79 -1.04 -3.89
CA GLU A 523 22.00 -1.82 -2.94
C GLU A 523 21.51 -3.12 -3.57
N ALA A 524 21.16 -3.08 -4.87
CA ALA A 524 20.87 -4.28 -5.64
C ALA A 524 22.05 -5.25 -5.65
N LEU A 525 23.29 -4.75 -5.83
CA LEU A 525 24.51 -5.58 -5.74
C LEU A 525 24.65 -6.24 -4.36
N LYS A 526 24.41 -5.51 -3.27
CA LYS A 526 24.44 -6.08 -1.91
C LYS A 526 23.39 -7.18 -1.73
N GLU A 527 22.19 -7.01 -2.29
CA GLU A 527 21.15 -8.04 -2.23
C GLU A 527 21.52 -9.28 -3.07
N LEU A 528 22.17 -9.10 -4.22
CA LEU A 528 22.69 -10.21 -5.04
C LEU A 528 23.82 -10.97 -4.32
N ASP A 529 24.76 -10.26 -3.68
CA ASP A 529 25.81 -10.88 -2.87
C ASP A 529 25.23 -11.67 -1.68
N ARG A 530 24.16 -11.15 -1.05
CA ARG A 530 23.42 -11.88 0.00
C ARG A 530 22.70 -13.11 -0.55
N ALA A 531 22.11 -13.01 -1.74
CA ALA A 531 21.44 -14.14 -2.39
C ALA A 531 22.42 -15.30 -2.65
N GLU A 532 23.64 -15.00 -3.07
CA GLU A 532 24.70 -16.00 -3.32
C GLU A 532 25.17 -16.74 -2.05
N GLN A 533 24.98 -16.14 -0.87
CA GLN A 533 25.32 -16.76 0.42
C GLN A 533 24.22 -17.71 0.93
N LEU A 534 23.03 -17.71 0.32
CA LEU A 534 21.92 -18.57 0.75
C LEU A 534 22.10 -20.01 0.26
N THR A 535 21.70 -20.96 1.11
CA THR A 535 21.51 -22.35 0.68
C THR A 535 20.29 -22.42 -0.25
N ILE A 536 20.54 -22.49 -1.55
CA ILE A 536 19.50 -22.53 -2.58
C ILE A 536 18.79 -23.89 -2.55
N THR A 537 17.46 -23.88 -2.49
CA THR A 537 16.66 -25.12 -2.59
C THR A 537 16.76 -25.73 -3.99
N ALA A 538 16.47 -27.03 -4.14
CA ALA A 538 16.48 -27.68 -5.45
C ALA A 538 15.48 -27.03 -6.44
N GLU A 539 14.36 -26.51 -5.93
CA GLU A 539 13.34 -25.80 -6.72
C GLU A 539 13.81 -24.43 -7.20
N GLU A 540 14.68 -23.76 -6.44
CA GLU A 540 15.22 -22.44 -6.79
C GLU A 540 16.49 -22.52 -7.63
N ASN A 541 17.23 -23.64 -7.58
CA ASN A 541 18.45 -23.85 -8.36
C ASN A 541 18.13 -24.22 -9.83
N THR A 542 17.57 -23.25 -10.56
CA THR A 542 17.21 -23.39 -11.97
C THR A 542 18.15 -22.56 -12.86
N PRO A 543 18.41 -22.98 -14.11
CA PRO A 543 19.19 -22.19 -15.07
C PRO A 543 18.64 -20.76 -15.24
N ALA A 544 17.31 -20.60 -15.22
CA ALA A 544 16.65 -19.31 -15.35
C ALA A 544 16.94 -18.36 -14.18
N ASN A 545 16.90 -18.88 -12.94
CA ASN A 545 17.24 -18.10 -11.75
C ASN A 545 18.73 -17.69 -11.73
N ALA A 546 19.63 -18.58 -12.18
CA ALA A 546 21.04 -18.28 -12.30
C ALA A 546 21.32 -17.22 -13.40
N ALA A 547 20.61 -17.31 -14.53
CA ALA A 547 20.69 -16.33 -15.61
C ALA A 547 20.19 -14.96 -15.17
N LEU A 548 19.02 -14.91 -14.51
CA LEU A 548 18.46 -13.68 -13.95
C LEU A 548 19.43 -13.03 -12.95
N ALA A 549 20.00 -13.80 -12.02
CA ALA A 549 20.96 -13.28 -11.05
C ALA A 549 22.20 -12.65 -11.71
N LEU A 550 22.76 -13.32 -12.73
CA LEU A 550 23.90 -12.80 -13.49
C LEU A 550 23.53 -11.55 -14.29
N TYR A 551 22.35 -11.53 -14.91
CA TYR A 551 21.89 -10.41 -15.71
C TYR A 551 21.61 -9.17 -14.85
N LEU A 552 20.91 -9.33 -13.72
CA LEU A 552 20.70 -8.26 -12.74
C LEU A 552 22.04 -7.73 -12.19
N ARG A 553 23.02 -8.61 -11.94
CA ARG A 553 24.37 -8.20 -11.54
C ARG A 553 25.06 -7.37 -12.63
N ALA A 554 24.95 -7.77 -13.90
CA ALA A 554 25.54 -7.04 -15.01
C ALA A 554 24.94 -5.63 -15.14
N LEU A 555 23.60 -5.51 -15.09
CA LEU A 555 22.90 -4.22 -15.10
C LEU A 555 23.28 -3.36 -13.88
N ALA A 556 23.31 -3.94 -12.68
CA ALA A 556 23.67 -3.20 -11.48
C ALA A 556 25.11 -2.70 -11.51
N LEU A 557 26.05 -3.49 -12.05
CA LEU A 557 27.43 -3.04 -12.29
C LEU A 557 27.50 -1.91 -13.32
N GLU A 558 26.73 -2.01 -14.41
CA GLU A 558 26.65 -0.97 -15.42
C GLU A 558 26.12 0.35 -14.82
N PHE A 559 24.95 0.31 -14.16
CA PHE A 559 24.32 1.50 -13.59
C PHE A 559 25.11 2.09 -12.41
N SER A 560 25.97 1.31 -11.77
CA SER A 560 26.91 1.78 -10.74
C SER A 560 28.21 2.36 -11.34
N GLY A 561 28.33 2.45 -12.67
CA GLY A 561 29.51 3.01 -13.34
C GLY A 561 30.72 2.07 -13.39
N ASN A 562 30.51 0.74 -13.37
CA ASN A 562 31.55 -0.28 -13.49
C ASN A 562 31.46 -1.03 -14.84
N PRO A 563 31.70 -0.35 -15.98
CA PRO A 563 31.40 -0.90 -17.32
C PRO A 563 32.23 -2.14 -17.68
N ASP A 564 33.50 -2.22 -17.26
CA ASP A 564 34.35 -3.38 -17.53
C ASP A 564 33.86 -4.64 -16.81
N ALA A 565 33.39 -4.48 -15.57
CA ALA A 565 32.81 -5.55 -14.78
C ALA A 565 31.45 -5.99 -15.33
N ALA A 566 30.63 -5.03 -15.77
CA ALA A 566 29.37 -5.30 -16.46
C ALA A 566 29.60 -6.09 -17.76
N ALA A 567 30.47 -5.61 -18.66
CA ALA A 567 30.82 -6.30 -19.90
C ALA A 567 31.39 -7.71 -19.66
N SER A 568 32.19 -7.88 -18.61
CA SER A 568 32.70 -9.20 -18.21
C SER A 568 31.57 -10.13 -17.76
N THR A 569 30.57 -9.61 -17.04
CA THR A 569 29.40 -10.36 -16.57
C THR A 569 28.47 -10.72 -17.72
N TYR A 570 28.20 -9.81 -18.66
CA TYR A 570 27.44 -10.11 -19.89
C TYR A 570 28.11 -11.21 -20.73
N ARG A 571 29.44 -11.15 -20.92
CA ARG A 571 30.20 -12.22 -21.59
C ARG A 571 30.10 -13.55 -20.86
N LEU A 572 30.08 -13.54 -19.52
CA LEU A 572 29.92 -14.75 -18.73
C LEU A 572 28.55 -15.42 -18.98
N ILE A 573 27.48 -14.63 -19.13
CA ILE A 573 26.15 -15.12 -19.49
C ILE A 573 26.19 -15.80 -20.86
N ALA A 574 26.75 -15.12 -21.87
CA ALA A 574 26.90 -15.65 -23.22
C ALA A 574 27.75 -16.93 -23.28
N GLN A 575 28.81 -17.03 -22.46
CA GLN A 575 29.67 -18.22 -22.39
C GLN A 575 29.01 -19.40 -21.68
N ARG A 576 28.29 -19.15 -20.58
CA ARG A 576 27.66 -20.22 -19.79
C ARG A 576 26.40 -20.76 -20.44
N MET A 577 25.70 -19.92 -21.21
CA MET A 577 24.39 -20.24 -21.77
C MET A 577 24.28 -19.80 -23.24
N PRO A 578 25.20 -20.20 -24.14
CA PRO A 578 25.32 -19.63 -25.49
C PRO A 578 24.09 -19.81 -26.39
N ALA A 579 23.23 -20.77 -26.08
CA ALA A 579 21.99 -21.02 -26.82
C ALA A 579 20.75 -20.38 -26.16
N SER A 580 20.88 -19.70 -25.01
CA SER A 580 19.73 -19.14 -24.30
C SER A 580 19.32 -17.77 -24.84
N SER A 581 18.09 -17.35 -24.54
CA SER A 581 17.65 -15.97 -24.83
C SER A 581 18.33 -14.96 -23.91
N TRP A 582 18.81 -15.39 -22.74
CA TRP A 582 19.64 -14.57 -21.86
C TRP A 582 21.00 -14.21 -22.47
N ALA A 583 21.60 -15.13 -23.24
CA ALA A 583 22.84 -14.83 -23.97
C ALA A 583 22.60 -13.82 -25.09
N ASP A 584 21.51 -13.94 -25.84
CA ASP A 584 21.14 -12.99 -26.88
C ASP A 584 20.84 -11.60 -26.27
N LEU A 585 20.13 -11.57 -25.13
CA LEU A 585 19.86 -10.34 -24.40
C LEU A 585 21.16 -9.69 -23.90
N ALA A 586 22.08 -10.47 -23.32
CA ALA A 586 23.39 -9.99 -22.90
C ALA A 586 24.25 -9.47 -24.07
N ALA A 587 24.12 -10.07 -25.25
CA ALA A 587 24.84 -9.64 -26.45
C ALA A 587 24.39 -8.26 -26.95
N LEU A 588 23.16 -7.82 -26.67
CA LEU A 588 22.72 -6.45 -27.00
C LEU A 588 23.55 -5.37 -26.29
N HIS A 589 24.21 -5.71 -25.18
CA HIS A 589 25.05 -4.79 -24.38
C HIS A 589 26.54 -4.88 -24.71
N LEU A 590 26.93 -5.69 -25.70
CA LEU A 590 28.33 -5.87 -26.10
C LEU A 590 28.56 -5.36 -27.52
N THR A 591 29.70 -4.72 -27.76
CA THR A 591 30.17 -4.47 -29.13
C THR A 591 30.58 -5.77 -29.81
N ASP A 592 30.29 -5.89 -31.10
CA ASP A 592 30.71 -7.03 -31.92
C ASP A 592 32.24 -7.28 -31.91
#